data_AF-A0A542AQH8-F1
#
_entry.id   AF-A0A542AQH8-F1
#
_cell.length_a   1.000
_cell.length_b   1.000
_cell.length_c   1.000
_cell.angle_alpha   90.00
_cell.angle_beta   90.00
_cell.angle_gamma   90.00
#
_symmetry.space_group_name_H-M   'P 1'
#
loop_
_entity.id
_entity.type
_entity.pdbx_description
1 polymer ?
#
loop_
_entity_poly.entity_id
_entity_poly.type
_entity_poly.pdbx_seq_one_letter_code
_entity_poly.pdbx_strand_id
1 'polypeptide(L)'
;MRKATDKNQKKRKSVQDLIGAAGIEDSCLALYSGDRLCFIMITPVNLNVLSSINIQSRITKMTDTLENIGTVDFLCLNSSQSYDSNKHYLAKLKERETNDTLRDLDQKDIEFFDQVRISMATSREFLAVLRFSVKETGEQIQSTMSKIVQVFKDNGMIVRLAAKPDIKRMLAIYLEQNIFETEMQDFDGEKYAEILEMKL
;
A
#
# COMPACT_ATOMS: atom_id res chain seq x y z
N MET A 1 -36.47 27.02 36.57
CA MET A 1 -35.78 27.35 35.30
C MET A 1 -34.43 26.64 35.26
N ARG A 2 -34.34 25.49 34.58
CA ARG A 2 -33.06 24.79 34.34
C ARG A 2 -32.51 25.28 33.01
N LYS A 3 -31.37 25.99 33.04
CA LYS A 3 -30.65 26.38 31.82
C LYS A 3 -30.08 25.12 31.17
N ALA A 4 -30.68 24.69 30.06
CA ALA A 4 -30.06 23.76 29.13
C ALA A 4 -28.82 24.45 28.57
N THR A 5 -27.65 23.88 28.86
CA THR A 5 -26.40 24.30 28.23
C THR A 5 -26.37 23.68 26.84
N ASP A 6 -26.69 24.49 25.85
CA ASP A 6 -26.51 24.20 24.43
C ASP A 6 -25.01 24.06 24.15
N LYS A 7 -24.48 22.84 24.36
CA LYS A 7 -23.16 22.44 23.87
C LYS A 7 -23.34 21.89 22.46
N ASN A 8 -23.60 22.79 21.52
CA ASN A 8 -23.31 22.58 20.11
C ASN A 8 -21.77 22.52 19.92
N GLN A 9 -21.15 21.47 20.45
CA GLN A 9 -19.81 21.07 20.06
C GLN A 9 -19.92 20.65 18.59
N LYS A 10 -19.48 21.52 17.68
CA LYS A 10 -19.13 21.14 16.31
C LYS A 10 -18.32 19.85 16.42
N LYS A 11 -18.93 18.69 16.15
CA LYS A 11 -18.25 17.39 16.15
C LYS A 11 -17.08 17.56 15.20
N ARG A 12 -15.86 17.59 15.76
CA ARG A 12 -14.64 17.61 14.96
C ARG A 12 -14.71 16.35 14.11
N LYS A 13 -14.90 16.52 12.79
CA LYS A 13 -14.83 15.40 11.85
C LYS A 13 -13.47 14.76 12.07
N SER A 14 -13.46 13.49 12.43
CA SER A 14 -12.22 12.75 12.58
C SER A 14 -11.52 12.68 11.21
N VAL A 15 -10.21 12.43 11.19
CA VAL A 15 -9.49 12.21 9.92
C VAL A 15 -10.10 11.02 9.14
N GLN A 16 -10.61 10.02 9.86
CA GLN A 16 -11.37 8.89 9.30
C GLN A 16 -12.64 9.36 8.57
N ASP A 17 -13.38 10.32 9.14
CA ASP A 17 -14.59 10.90 8.51
C ASP A 17 -14.28 11.67 7.22
N LEU A 18 -13.06 12.20 7.08
CA LEU A 18 -12.62 12.90 5.87
C LEU A 18 -12.21 11.92 4.77
N ILE A 19 -11.61 10.78 5.13
CA ILE A 19 -11.21 9.72 4.21
C ILE A 19 -12.41 8.86 3.80
N GLY A 20 -13.46 8.80 4.64
CA GLY A 20 -14.63 7.94 4.43
C GLY A 20 -14.42 6.49 4.86
N ALA A 21 -13.31 6.20 5.55
CA ALA A 21 -12.96 4.88 6.06
C ALA A 21 -13.38 4.76 7.53
N ALA A 22 -14.20 3.75 7.85
CA ALA A 22 -14.61 3.42 9.21
C ALA A 22 -13.54 2.60 9.95
N GLY A 23 -12.84 1.72 9.24
CA GLY A 23 -11.81 0.87 9.84
C GLY A 23 -11.27 -0.18 8.86
N ILE A 24 -10.27 -0.93 9.30
CA ILE A 24 -9.72 -2.08 8.56
C ILE A 24 -10.22 -3.35 9.25
N GLU A 25 -10.93 -4.19 8.52
CA GLU A 25 -11.47 -5.48 8.95
C GLU A 25 -10.84 -6.57 8.06
N ASP A 26 -10.03 -7.47 8.64
CA ASP A 26 -9.27 -8.50 7.91
C ASP A 26 -8.43 -7.92 6.74
N SER A 27 -8.77 -8.29 5.51
CA SER A 27 -8.16 -7.85 4.25
C SER A 27 -8.97 -6.75 3.54
N CYS A 28 -9.89 -6.09 4.26
CA CYS A 28 -10.82 -5.12 3.71
C CYS A 28 -10.83 -3.80 4.49
N LEU A 29 -11.05 -2.71 3.77
CA LEU A 29 -11.33 -1.38 4.31
C LEU A 29 -12.85 -1.20 4.38
N ALA A 30 -13.39 -1.10 5.59
CA ALA A 30 -14.80 -0.80 5.82
C ALA A 30 -15.05 0.70 5.65
N LEU A 31 -16.08 1.05 4.89
CA LEU A 31 -16.52 2.44 4.68
C LEU A 31 -17.69 2.77 5.59
N TYR A 32 -17.90 4.05 5.89
CA TYR A 32 -19.06 4.48 6.68
C TYR A 32 -20.41 4.22 6.00
N SER A 33 -20.43 4.01 4.68
CA SER A 33 -21.63 3.56 3.96
C SER A 33 -22.03 2.12 4.28
N GLY A 34 -21.16 1.34 4.95
CA GLY A 34 -21.31 -0.09 5.18
C GLY A 34 -20.73 -0.96 4.06
N ASP A 35 -20.29 -0.37 2.95
CA ASP A 35 -19.57 -1.08 1.90
C ASP A 35 -18.15 -1.43 2.35
N ARG A 36 -17.58 -2.48 1.76
CA ARG A 36 -16.21 -2.93 2.03
C ARG A 36 -15.40 -2.96 0.75
N LEU A 37 -14.17 -2.46 0.83
CA LEU A 37 -13.17 -2.56 -0.23
C LEU A 37 -12.14 -3.60 0.17
N CYS A 38 -12.04 -4.70 -0.56
CA CYS A 38 -11.09 -5.76 -0.27
C CYS A 38 -9.95 -5.75 -1.28
N PHE A 39 -8.73 -6.05 -0.81
CA PHE A 39 -7.52 -5.84 -1.59
C PHE A 39 -6.76 -7.15 -1.83
N ILE A 40 -6.34 -7.35 -3.07
CA ILE A 40 -5.43 -8.43 -3.47
C ILE A 40 -4.13 -7.80 -3.95
N MET A 41 -3.01 -8.17 -3.33
CA MET A 41 -1.68 -7.79 -3.76
C MET A 41 -1.25 -8.65 -4.95
N ILE A 42 -0.74 -8.01 -5.99
CA ILE A 42 -0.25 -8.65 -7.22
C ILE A 42 1.24 -8.40 -7.34
N THR A 43 2.02 -9.48 -7.46
CA THR A 43 3.45 -9.37 -7.76
C THR A 43 3.64 -9.29 -9.27
N PRO A 44 4.20 -8.17 -9.78
CA PRO A 44 4.40 -8.00 -11.22
C PRO A 44 5.50 -8.93 -11.72
N VAL A 45 5.42 -9.30 -13.01
CA VAL A 45 6.45 -10.08 -13.69
C VAL A 45 7.15 -9.18 -14.71
N ASN A 46 8.47 -9.27 -14.79
CA ASN A 46 9.23 -8.52 -15.78
C ASN A 46 8.94 -9.07 -17.19
N LEU A 47 8.30 -8.26 -18.04
CA LEU A 47 7.96 -8.66 -19.41
C LEU A 47 9.16 -8.66 -20.36
N ASN A 48 10.21 -7.88 -20.07
CA ASN A 48 11.36 -7.71 -20.96
C ASN A 48 12.20 -8.98 -21.13
N VAL A 49 12.07 -9.93 -20.21
CA VAL A 49 12.79 -11.21 -20.23
C VAL A 49 11.97 -12.34 -20.86
N LEU A 50 10.75 -12.05 -21.32
CA LEU A 50 9.83 -13.05 -21.89
C LEU A 50 9.81 -12.98 -23.42
N SER A 51 9.61 -14.14 -24.06
CA SER A 51 9.35 -14.20 -25.50
C SER A 51 7.99 -13.61 -25.85
N SER A 52 7.81 -13.14 -27.09
CA SER A 52 6.54 -12.57 -27.56
C SER A 52 5.35 -13.54 -27.41
N ILE A 53 5.58 -14.84 -27.59
CA ILE A 53 4.58 -15.89 -27.39
C ILE A 53 4.14 -15.97 -25.93
N ASN A 54 5.10 -15.91 -25.00
CA ASN A 54 4.80 -15.94 -23.56
C ASN A 54 4.10 -14.67 -23.10
N ILE A 55 4.44 -13.52 -23.67
CA ILE A 55 3.73 -12.25 -23.42
C ILE A 55 2.27 -12.37 -23.87
N GLN A 56 2.03 -12.85 -25.10
CA GLN A 56 0.68 -13.02 -25.63
C GLN A 56 -0.16 -13.99 -24.78
N SER A 57 0.42 -15.13 -24.40
CA SER A 57 -0.25 -16.10 -23.54
C SER A 57 -0.64 -15.49 -22.17
N ARG A 58 0.20 -14.63 -21.60
CA ARG A 58 -0.12 -13.93 -20.35
C ARG A 58 -1.23 -12.90 -20.52
N ILE A 59 -1.24 -12.16 -21.63
CA ILE A 59 -2.32 -11.21 -21.93
C ILE A 59 -3.65 -11.96 -22.00
N THR A 60 -3.72 -13.06 -22.75
CA THR A 60 -4.92 -13.89 -22.85
C THR A 60 -5.38 -14.40 -21.48
N LYS A 61 -4.47 -14.98 -20.67
CA LYS A 61 -4.81 -15.45 -19.31
C LYS A 61 -5.34 -14.34 -18.42
N MET A 62 -4.80 -13.13 -18.54
CA MET A 62 -5.29 -11.99 -17.76
C MET A 62 -6.68 -11.54 -18.24
N THR A 63 -6.93 -11.52 -19.55
CA THR A 63 -8.27 -11.28 -20.10
C THR A 63 -9.28 -12.31 -19.59
N ASP A 64 -8.97 -13.60 -19.68
CA ASP A 64 -9.82 -14.68 -19.18
C ASP A 64 -10.08 -14.54 -17.67
N THR A 65 -9.07 -14.11 -16.91
CA THR A 65 -9.21 -13.85 -15.47
C THR A 65 -10.23 -12.75 -15.20
N LEU A 66 -10.15 -11.63 -15.92
CA LEU A 66 -11.03 -10.48 -15.74
C LEU A 66 -12.49 -10.80 -16.13
N GLU A 67 -12.69 -11.61 -17.17
CA GLU A 67 -14.03 -12.05 -17.58
C GLU A 67 -14.73 -12.88 -16.49
N ASN A 68 -13.97 -13.60 -15.65
CA ASN A 68 -14.51 -14.48 -14.61
C ASN A 68 -14.74 -13.80 -13.25
N ILE A 69 -14.14 -12.63 -13.00
CA ILE A 69 -14.14 -12.00 -11.67
C ILE A 69 -15.14 -10.81 -11.58
N GLY A 70 -15.64 -10.32 -12.70
CA GLY A 70 -16.55 -9.16 -12.74
C GLY A 70 -15.79 -7.85 -12.57
N THR A 71 -16.42 -6.84 -11.93
CA THR A 71 -15.83 -5.51 -11.79
C THR A 71 -14.69 -5.52 -10.77
N VAL A 72 -13.46 -5.30 -11.25
CA VAL A 72 -12.25 -5.16 -10.44
C VAL A 72 -11.59 -3.84 -10.80
N ASP A 73 -11.23 -3.05 -9.79
CA ASP A 73 -10.41 -1.86 -9.96
C ASP A 73 -8.94 -2.19 -9.74
N PHE A 74 -8.06 -1.66 -10.58
CA PHE A 74 -6.61 -1.82 -10.39
C PHE A 74 -5.99 -0.55 -9.85
N LEU A 75 -5.22 -0.69 -8.78
CA LEU A 75 -4.44 0.38 -8.18
C LEU A 75 -2.94 0.06 -8.33
N CYS A 76 -2.18 1.06 -8.76
CA CYS A 76 -0.73 0.99 -8.85
C CYS A 76 -0.14 2.06 -7.95
N LEU A 77 0.56 1.65 -6.89
CA LEU A 77 1.19 2.54 -5.95
C LEU A 77 2.67 2.66 -6.28
N ASN A 78 3.17 3.89 -6.31
CA ASN A 78 4.61 4.13 -6.28
C ASN A 78 5.12 3.91 -4.86
N SER A 79 6.39 3.53 -4.71
CA SER A 79 7.01 3.55 -3.39
C SER A 79 6.99 4.96 -2.81
N SER A 80 6.82 5.07 -1.49
CA SER A 80 6.74 6.34 -0.75
C SER A 80 8.02 7.19 -0.75
N GLN A 81 9.08 6.78 -1.45
CA GLN A 81 10.39 7.42 -1.40
C GLN A 81 10.73 8.11 -2.73
N SER A 82 10.97 9.42 -2.68
CA SER A 82 11.49 10.21 -3.81
C SER A 82 13.02 10.21 -3.83
N TYR A 83 13.61 9.24 -4.52
CA TYR A 83 15.06 9.10 -4.64
C TYR A 83 15.70 10.16 -5.52
N ASP A 84 15.01 10.62 -6.57
CA ASP A 84 15.54 11.66 -7.45
C ASP A 84 15.75 12.97 -6.69
N SER A 85 14.83 13.30 -5.78
CA SER A 85 14.99 14.45 -4.87
C SER A 85 16.19 14.28 -3.94
N ASN A 86 16.37 13.10 -3.34
CA ASN A 86 17.49 12.82 -2.43
C ASN A 86 18.84 12.81 -3.16
N LYS A 87 18.90 12.23 -4.36
CA LYS A 87 20.10 12.23 -5.21
C LYS A 87 20.48 13.66 -5.61
N HIS A 88 19.49 14.46 -5.99
CA HIS A 88 19.71 15.86 -6.33
C HIS A 88 20.18 16.69 -5.12
N TYR A 89 19.68 16.37 -3.93
CA TYR A 89 20.14 16.97 -2.68
C TYR A 89 21.60 16.60 -2.36
N LEU A 90 21.96 15.32 -2.46
CA LEU A 90 23.34 14.85 -2.23
C LEU A 90 24.32 15.38 -3.27
N ALA A 91 23.91 15.48 -4.54
CA ALA A 91 24.73 16.10 -5.58
C ALA A 91 25.05 17.57 -5.24
N LYS A 92 24.06 18.31 -4.73
CA LYS A 92 24.25 19.69 -4.26
C LYS A 92 25.13 19.81 -3.02
N LEU A 93 25.06 18.85 -2.10
CA LEU A 93 25.94 18.79 -0.92
C LEU A 93 27.38 18.52 -1.35
N LYS A 94 27.59 17.51 -2.19
CA LYS A 94 28.89 17.14 -2.75
C LYS A 94 29.59 18.31 -3.46
N GLU A 95 28.84 19.14 -4.20
CA GLU A 95 29.37 20.34 -4.88
C GLU A 95 29.85 21.43 -3.92
N ARG A 96 29.27 21.51 -2.72
CA ARG A 96 29.58 22.54 -1.71
C ARG A 96 30.56 22.06 -0.65
N GLU A 97 30.70 20.75 -0.50
CA GLU A 97 31.55 20.14 0.51
C GLU A 97 33.03 20.34 0.18
N THR A 98 33.79 20.77 1.19
CA THR A 98 35.22 21.06 1.07
C THR A 98 36.08 19.92 1.59
N ASN A 99 35.51 19.03 2.41
CA ASN A 99 36.18 17.84 2.89
C ASN A 99 36.10 16.70 1.87
N ASP A 100 37.25 16.28 1.35
CA ASP A 100 37.35 15.22 0.35
C ASP A 100 36.78 13.87 0.82
N THR A 101 36.82 13.57 2.13
CA THR A 101 36.29 12.32 2.70
C THR A 101 34.77 12.32 2.69
N LEU A 102 34.14 13.45 3.05
CA LEU A 102 32.68 13.59 3.00
C LEU A 102 32.18 13.61 1.56
N ARG A 103 32.95 14.23 0.65
CA ARG A 103 32.65 14.23 -0.79
C ARG A 103 32.70 12.83 -1.42
N ASP A 104 33.59 11.96 -0.94
CA ASP A 104 33.65 10.54 -1.35
C ASP A 104 32.50 9.73 -0.74
N LEU A 105 32.10 10.03 0.50
CA LEU A 105 30.93 9.42 1.14
C LEU A 105 29.63 9.77 0.40
N ASP A 106 29.41 11.05 0.11
CA ASP A 106 28.25 11.51 -0.67
C ASP A 106 28.21 10.86 -2.07
N GLN A 107 29.38 10.66 -2.69
CA GLN A 107 29.47 9.97 -3.97
C GLN A 107 29.05 8.49 -3.87
N LYS A 108 29.47 7.80 -2.81
CA LYS A 108 29.05 6.40 -2.54
C LYS A 108 27.56 6.32 -2.27
N ASP A 109 26.99 7.28 -1.56
CA ASP A 109 25.54 7.34 -1.33
C ASP A 109 24.77 7.57 -2.63
N ILE A 110 25.25 8.46 -3.51
CA ILE A 110 24.68 8.68 -4.85
C ILE A 110 24.71 7.39 -5.69
N GLU A 111 25.83 6.65 -5.67
CA GLU A 111 25.99 5.38 -6.38
C GLU A 111 25.10 4.27 -5.80
N PHE A 112 24.96 4.23 -4.47
CA PHE A 112 24.03 3.34 -3.79
C PHE A 112 22.58 3.62 -4.23
N PHE A 113 22.17 4.89 -4.29
CA PHE A 113 20.83 5.25 -4.77
C PHE A 113 20.59 4.87 -6.24
N ASP A 114 21.61 4.88 -7.10
CA ASP A 114 21.49 4.36 -8.47
C ASP A 114 21.25 2.85 -8.51
N GLN A 115 21.89 2.08 -7.62
CA GLN A 115 21.63 0.65 -7.48
C GLN A 115 20.21 0.39 -6.94
N VAL A 116 19.76 1.16 -5.95
CA VAL A 116 18.40 1.08 -5.39
C VAL A 116 17.35 1.43 -6.45
N ARG A 117 17.59 2.43 -7.31
CA ARG A 117 16.67 2.81 -8.40
C ARG A 117 16.36 1.65 -9.34
N ILE A 118 17.35 0.82 -9.67
CA ILE A 118 17.15 -0.37 -10.51
C ILE A 118 16.27 -1.41 -9.79
N SER A 119 16.47 -1.58 -8.48
CA SER A 119 15.66 -2.48 -7.65
C SER A 119 14.25 -1.95 -7.34
N MET A 120 14.01 -0.64 -7.44
CA MET A 120 12.74 0.01 -7.08
C MET A 120 11.89 0.47 -8.26
N ALA A 121 12.43 0.56 -9.48
CA ALA A 121 11.58 0.58 -10.68
C ALA A 121 10.64 -0.65 -10.73
N THR A 122 11.04 -1.74 -10.04
CA THR A 122 10.29 -2.96 -9.79
C THR A 122 9.51 -3.00 -8.47
N SER A 123 9.56 -1.96 -7.62
CA SER A 123 8.87 -1.92 -6.31
C SER A 123 7.50 -1.23 -6.33
N ARG A 124 6.96 -0.96 -7.53
CA ARG A 124 5.54 -0.58 -7.67
C ARG A 124 4.68 -1.71 -7.11
N GLU A 125 3.84 -1.37 -6.14
CA GLU A 125 2.87 -2.32 -5.59
C GLU A 125 1.61 -2.24 -6.45
N PHE A 126 1.19 -3.39 -6.97
CA PHE A 126 -0.03 -3.52 -7.75
C PHE A 126 -1.10 -4.17 -6.87
N LEU A 127 -2.28 -3.57 -6.85
CA LEU A 127 -3.42 -4.08 -6.10
C LEU A 127 -4.63 -4.23 -7.03
N ALA A 128 -5.36 -5.32 -6.87
CA ALA A 128 -6.73 -5.43 -7.33
C ALA A 128 -7.67 -5.10 -6.15
N VAL A 129 -8.66 -4.25 -6.41
CA VAL A 129 -9.65 -3.78 -5.45
C VAL A 129 -11.01 -4.29 -5.86
N LEU A 130 -11.70 -4.91 -4.91
CA LEU A 130 -13.06 -5.39 -5.08
C LEU A 130 -13.98 -4.71 -4.08
N ARG A 131 -15.11 -4.22 -4.58
CA ARG A 131 -16.12 -3.57 -3.76
C ARG A 131 -17.26 -4.54 -3.46
N PHE A 132 -17.50 -4.75 -2.18
CA PHE A 132 -18.63 -5.50 -1.64
C PHE A 132 -19.62 -4.52 -1.02
N SER A 133 -20.90 -4.72 -1.31
CA SER A 133 -22.00 -3.96 -0.74
C SER A 133 -22.22 -4.34 0.72
N VAL A 134 -22.88 -3.45 1.46
CA VAL A 134 -23.31 -3.70 2.85
C VAL A 134 -24.18 -4.97 3.03
N LYS A 135 -24.74 -5.53 1.94
CA LYS A 135 -25.59 -6.74 2.00
C LYS A 135 -24.79 -8.03 2.15
N GLU A 136 -23.51 -8.02 1.78
CA GLU A 136 -22.67 -9.21 1.82
C GLU A 136 -22.12 -9.44 3.22
N THR A 137 -22.25 -10.67 3.72
CA THR A 137 -21.72 -11.06 5.02
C THR A 137 -20.20 -11.26 4.95
N GLY A 138 -19.51 -11.15 6.09
CA GLY A 138 -18.06 -11.38 6.15
C GLY A 138 -17.64 -12.74 5.57
N GLU A 139 -18.40 -13.80 5.87
CA GLU A 139 -18.16 -15.14 5.31
C GLU A 139 -18.33 -15.20 3.78
N GLN A 140 -19.36 -14.53 3.24
CA GLN A 140 -19.58 -14.44 1.78
C GLN A 140 -18.44 -13.71 1.10
N ILE A 141 -17.96 -12.61 1.71
CA ILE A 141 -16.83 -11.83 1.23
C ILE A 141 -15.57 -12.69 1.24
N GLN A 142 -15.23 -13.33 2.36
CA GLN A 142 -14.03 -14.19 2.47
C GLN A 142 -14.06 -15.36 1.47
N SER A 143 -15.21 -16.02 1.31
CA SER A 143 -15.40 -17.09 0.32
C SER A 143 -15.18 -16.57 -1.10
N THR A 144 -15.77 -15.40 -1.44
CA THR A 144 -15.62 -14.80 -2.77
C THR A 144 -14.18 -14.39 -3.04
N MET A 145 -13.53 -13.72 -2.09
CA MET A 145 -12.13 -13.35 -2.17
C MET A 145 -11.21 -14.55 -2.36
N SER A 146 -11.47 -15.65 -1.64
CA SER A 146 -10.68 -16.89 -1.79
C SER A 146 -10.82 -17.50 -3.18
N LYS A 147 -12.03 -17.52 -3.75
CA LYS A 147 -12.27 -17.99 -5.12
C LYS A 147 -11.53 -17.12 -6.13
N ILE A 148 -11.60 -15.80 -5.98
CA ILE A 148 -10.96 -14.85 -6.88
C ILE A 148 -9.43 -15.02 -6.83
N VAL A 149 -8.85 -15.10 -5.63
CA VAL A 149 -7.42 -15.39 -5.46
C VAL A 149 -7.03 -16.69 -6.17
N GLN A 150 -7.87 -17.73 -6.08
CA GLN A 150 -7.61 -18.98 -6.78
C GLN A 150 -7.64 -18.80 -8.31
N VAL A 151 -8.62 -18.07 -8.86
CA VAL A 151 -8.69 -17.76 -10.30
C VAL A 151 -7.44 -17.02 -10.78
N PHE A 152 -6.95 -16.03 -10.01
CA PHE A 152 -5.69 -15.34 -10.31
C PHE A 152 -4.50 -16.32 -10.34
N LYS A 153 -4.41 -17.23 -9.36
CA LYS A 153 -3.33 -18.22 -9.25
C LYS A 153 -3.37 -19.25 -10.37
N ASP A 154 -4.56 -19.75 -10.72
CA ASP A 154 -4.76 -20.73 -11.80
C ASP A 154 -4.33 -20.15 -13.16
N ASN A 155 -4.47 -18.83 -13.33
CA ASN A 155 -3.98 -18.09 -14.49
C ASN A 155 -2.48 -17.73 -14.42
N GLY A 156 -1.74 -18.25 -13.44
CA GLY A 156 -0.29 -18.11 -13.34
C GLY A 156 0.18 -16.73 -12.86
N MET A 157 -0.68 -15.99 -12.16
CA MET A 157 -0.31 -14.77 -11.45
C MET A 157 0.10 -15.08 -10.00
N ILE A 158 1.05 -14.32 -9.50
CA ILE A 158 1.50 -14.42 -8.10
C ILE A 158 0.71 -13.38 -7.32
N VAL A 159 -0.25 -13.87 -6.52
CA VAL A 159 -1.17 -13.00 -5.75
C VAL A 159 -1.35 -13.48 -4.32
N ARG A 160 -1.67 -12.53 -3.43
CA ARG A 160 -2.07 -12.80 -2.04
C ARG A 160 -3.10 -11.77 -1.58
N LEU A 161 -3.90 -12.12 -0.57
CA LEU A 161 -4.74 -11.12 0.11
C LEU A 161 -3.85 -10.09 0.81
N ALA A 162 -4.31 -8.84 0.82
CA ALA A 162 -3.66 -7.78 1.58
C ALA A 162 -3.86 -8.03 3.08
N ALA A 163 -2.81 -7.88 3.86
CA ALA A 163 -2.89 -7.85 5.31
C ALA A 163 -3.17 -6.40 5.78
N LYS A 164 -3.58 -6.24 7.03
CA LYS A 164 -3.79 -4.92 7.66
C LYS A 164 -2.60 -3.96 7.45
N PRO A 165 -1.32 -4.36 7.59
CA PRO A 165 -0.19 -3.48 7.32
C PRO A 165 -0.11 -3.00 5.86
N ASP A 166 -0.47 -3.84 4.89
CA ASP A 166 -0.46 -3.46 3.47
C ASP A 166 -1.52 -2.38 3.20
N ILE A 167 -2.72 -2.51 3.79
CA ILE A 167 -3.80 -1.53 3.65
C ILE A 167 -3.42 -0.20 4.29
N LYS A 168 -2.80 -0.23 5.48
CA LYS A 168 -2.27 0.99 6.12
C LYS A 168 -1.23 1.69 5.25
N ARG A 169 -0.28 0.94 4.70
CA ARG A 169 0.75 1.48 3.80
C ARG A 169 0.13 2.11 2.55
N MET A 170 -0.85 1.43 1.95
CA MET A 170 -1.56 1.95 0.78
C MET A 170 -2.28 3.27 1.08
N LEU A 171 -2.98 3.36 2.22
CA LEU A 171 -3.63 4.58 2.66
C LEU A 171 -2.62 5.71 2.92
N ALA A 172 -1.46 5.39 3.52
CA ALA A 172 -0.40 6.37 3.76
C ALA A 172 0.17 6.95 2.46
N ILE A 173 0.45 6.09 1.47
CA ILE A 173 0.91 6.52 0.14
C ILE A 173 -0.15 7.38 -0.55
N TYR A 174 -1.42 6.95 -0.51
CA TYR A 174 -2.53 7.68 -1.12
C TYR A 174 -2.76 9.06 -0.50
N LEU A 175 -2.55 9.20 0.81
CA LEU A 175 -2.71 10.46 1.54
C LEU A 175 -1.43 11.30 1.57
N GLU A 176 -0.46 10.98 0.70
CA GLU A 176 0.82 11.68 0.54
C GLU A 176 1.59 11.91 1.85
N GLN A 177 1.49 10.97 2.79
CA GLN A 177 2.37 11.01 3.96
C GLN A 177 3.73 10.45 3.55
N ASN A 178 4.78 11.27 3.64
CA ASN A 178 6.18 10.83 3.55
C ASN A 178 6.51 9.98 4.79
N ILE A 179 5.92 8.79 4.89
CA ILE A 179 6.15 7.85 5.99
C ILE A 179 7.41 7.05 5.66
N PHE A 180 8.42 7.26 6.49
CA PHE A 180 9.69 6.52 6.46
C PHE A 180 9.61 5.19 7.24
N GLU A 181 8.53 4.97 7.99
CA GLU A 181 8.33 3.75 8.76
C GLU A 181 7.80 2.61 7.90
N THR A 182 8.48 1.45 7.98
CA THR A 182 8.09 0.21 7.29
C THR A 182 6.79 -0.39 7.84
N GLU A 183 6.50 -0.13 9.12
CA GLU A 183 5.34 -0.62 9.85
C GLU A 183 4.66 0.51 10.63
N MET A 184 3.39 0.74 10.33
CA MET A 184 2.56 1.73 11.00
C MET A 184 1.89 1.12 12.23
N GLN A 185 2.15 1.71 13.40
CA GLN A 185 1.56 1.30 14.67
C GLN A 185 0.03 1.48 14.67
N ASP A 186 -0.69 0.70 15.48
CA ASP A 186 -2.11 0.90 15.76
C ASP A 186 -2.34 2.03 16.78
N PHE A 187 -1.41 2.23 17.71
CA PHE A 187 -1.45 3.29 18.72
C PHE A 187 -0.05 3.77 19.08
N ASP A 188 0.04 4.97 19.64
CA ASP A 188 1.32 5.58 20.03
C ASP A 188 2.05 4.71 21.06
N GLY A 189 3.24 4.24 20.69
CA GLY A 189 4.13 3.51 21.58
C GLY A 189 3.95 2.00 21.56
N GLU A 190 3.16 1.44 20.64
CA GLU A 190 2.96 0.00 20.46
C GLU A 190 4.29 -0.77 20.40
N LYS A 191 5.27 -0.28 19.61
CA LYS A 191 6.60 -0.90 19.48
C LYS A 191 7.40 -0.93 20.80
N TYR A 192 7.04 -0.10 21.78
CA TYR A 192 7.69 -0.06 23.09
C TYR A 192 6.91 -0.81 24.18
N ALA A 193 5.64 -1.16 23.93
CA ALA A 193 4.81 -1.88 24.88
C ALA A 193 5.35 -3.31 25.13
N GLU A 194 5.78 -4.02 24.08
CA GLU A 194 6.39 -5.35 24.20
C GLU A 194 7.70 -5.33 25.03
N ILE A 195 8.47 -4.25 24.93
CA ILE A 195 9.72 -4.06 25.69
C ILE A 195 9.45 -3.88 27.20
N LEU A 196 8.29 -3.32 27.54
CA LEU A 196 7.84 -3.17 28.94
C LEU A 196 7.36 -4.50 29.53
N GLU A 197 6.78 -5.38 28.73
CA GLU A 197 6.31 -6.70 29.19
C GLU A 197 7.47 -7.68 29.44
N MET A 198 8.61 -7.56 28.75
CA MET A 198 9.80 -8.40 29.00
C MET A 198 10.59 -8.03 30.27
N LYS A 199 10.22 -6.93 30.96
CA LYS A 199 10.90 -6.44 32.17
C LYS A 199 10.11 -6.65 33.47
N LEU A 200 8.98 -7.37 33.40
CA LEU A 200 8.17 -7.80 34.55
C LEU A 200 8.28 -9.32 34.75
#